data_AF-A0A7K6W066-F1
#
_entry.id   AF-A0A7K6W066-F1
#
_cell.length_a   1.000
_cell.length_b   1.000
_cell.length_c   1.000
_cell.angle_alpha   90.00
_cell.angle_beta   90.00
_cell.angle_gamma   90.00
#
_symmetry.space_group_name_H-M   'P 1'
#
loop_
_entity.id
_entity.type
_entity.pdbx_description
1 polymer ?
#
loop_
_entity_poly.entity_id
_entity_poly.type
_entity_poly.pdbx_seq_one_letter_code
_entity_poly.pdbx_strand_id
1 'polypeptide(L)'
;MLNINLKLLIFLNILYFLPQVCGCIILGVSIWIRVSQVAQQVNVCSHTRTTKNFAGVDLLIAVGSLIMVLGFLGCCGAIKESRCMLLLFFIGLLLILILQVTGGILGAVYRSQIEASLSLALQESVKSLQSSTEESKVFQEKLQTFQIMNQCCGLVNGPADWGKNFNTAIGGNKICECEVKDTSPDLCTSYQGRYIYK
;
A
#
# COMPACT_ATOMS: atom_id res chain seq x y z
N MET A 1 -40.44 1.41 22.07
CA MET A 1 -39.19 1.98 22.59
C MET A 1 -38.06 0.94 22.71
N LEU A 2 -38.30 -0.25 23.29
CA LEU A 2 -37.31 -1.34 23.43
C LEU A 2 -36.71 -1.83 22.08
N ASN A 3 -37.53 -1.89 21.03
CA ASN A 3 -37.13 -2.33 19.68
C ASN A 3 -36.22 -1.31 18.94
N ILE A 4 -36.28 -0.03 19.32
CA ILE A 4 -35.46 1.05 18.73
C ILE A 4 -34.08 1.09 19.38
N ASN A 5 -34.02 0.96 20.71
CA ASN A 5 -32.74 0.93 21.44
C ASN A 5 -31.92 -0.31 21.06
N LEU A 6 -32.56 -1.47 20.88
CA LEU A 6 -31.87 -2.69 20.44
C LEU A 6 -31.33 -2.58 19.00
N LYS A 7 -32.10 -2.03 18.06
CA LYS A 7 -31.64 -1.78 16.68
C LYS A 7 -30.47 -0.80 16.64
N LEU A 8 -30.52 0.25 17.45
CA LEU A 8 -29.43 1.24 17.56
C LEU A 8 -28.16 0.61 18.13
N LEU A 9 -28.28 -0.25 19.14
CA LEU A 9 -27.15 -0.92 19.78
C LEU A 9 -26.49 -1.96 18.86
N ILE A 10 -27.29 -2.71 18.09
CA ILE A 10 -26.80 -3.64 17.05
C ILE A 10 -26.13 -2.86 15.91
N PHE A 11 -26.73 -1.76 15.45
CA PHE A 11 -26.17 -0.91 14.41
C PHE A 11 -24.83 -0.30 14.83
N LEU A 12 -24.74 0.24 16.04
CA LEU A 12 -23.49 0.75 16.61
C LEU A 12 -22.44 -0.35 16.73
N ASN A 13 -22.81 -1.54 17.20
CA ASN A 13 -21.86 -2.66 17.33
C ASN A 13 -21.29 -3.09 15.97
N ILE A 14 -22.14 -3.23 14.94
CA ILE A 14 -21.69 -3.54 13.57
C ILE A 14 -20.79 -2.43 13.02
N LEU A 15 -21.16 -1.16 13.23
CA LEU A 15 -20.41 -0.01 12.75
C LEU A 15 -19.02 0.10 13.36
N TYR A 16 -18.82 -0.30 14.62
CA TYR A 16 -17.51 -0.30 15.28
C TYR A 16 -16.72 -1.60 15.08
N PHE A 17 -17.39 -2.74 14.90
CA PHE A 17 -16.73 -4.04 14.74
C PHE A 17 -16.03 -4.17 13.38
N LEU A 18 -16.66 -3.71 12.31
CA LEU A 18 -16.14 -3.80 10.94
C LEU A 18 -14.78 -3.07 10.75
N PRO A 19 -14.61 -1.80 11.19
CA PRO A 19 -13.31 -1.13 11.10
C PRO A 19 -12.24 -1.73 12.04
N GLN A 20 -12.63 -2.27 13.20
CA GLN A 20 -11.68 -2.94 14.11
C GLN A 20 -11.09 -4.21 13.48
N VAL A 21 -11.92 -5.04 12.84
CA VAL A 21 -11.47 -6.24 12.13
C VAL A 21 -10.55 -5.88 10.97
N CYS A 22 -10.90 -4.84 10.21
CA CYS A 22 -10.04 -4.31 9.14
C CYS A 22 -8.67 -3.87 9.69
N GLY A 23 -8.65 -3.13 10.81
CA GLY A 23 -7.41 -2.71 11.47
C GLY A 23 -6.52 -3.89 11.90
N CYS A 24 -7.11 -4.94 12.48
CA CYS A 24 -6.37 -6.15 12.86
C CYS A 24 -5.77 -6.87 11.65
N ILE A 25 -6.51 -6.98 10.54
CA ILE A 25 -6.02 -7.60 9.30
C ILE A 25 -4.86 -6.79 8.73
N ILE A 26 -5.00 -5.46 8.63
CA ILE A 26 -3.95 -4.58 8.11
C ILE A 26 -2.68 -4.70 8.96
N LEU A 27 -2.80 -4.66 10.29
CA LEU A 27 -1.66 -4.85 11.19
C LEU A 27 -1.00 -6.21 11.04
N GLY A 28 -1.80 -7.28 11.01
CA GLY A 28 -1.30 -8.65 10.85
C GLY A 28 -0.52 -8.82 9.55
N VAL A 29 -1.07 -8.34 8.42
CA VAL A 29 -0.41 -8.38 7.11
C VAL A 29 0.86 -7.53 7.12
N SER A 30 0.82 -6.35 7.72
CA SER A 30 1.99 -5.45 7.78
C SER A 30 3.13 -6.08 8.58
N ILE A 31 2.83 -6.68 9.74
CA ILE A 31 3.82 -7.40 10.56
C ILE A 31 4.36 -8.62 9.80
N TRP A 32 3.50 -9.40 9.15
CA TRP A 32 3.90 -10.55 8.34
C TRP A 32 4.89 -10.17 7.23
N ILE A 33 4.61 -9.08 6.51
CA ILE A 33 5.51 -8.55 5.48
C ILE A 33 6.87 -8.18 6.09
N ARG A 34 6.90 -7.53 7.25
CA ARG A 34 8.18 -7.18 7.90
C ARG A 34 8.98 -8.40 8.31
N VAL A 35 8.34 -9.37 8.93
CA VAL A 35 9.01 -10.58 9.40
C VAL A 35 9.56 -11.39 8.23
N SER A 36 8.79 -11.56 7.16
CA SER A 36 9.25 -12.28 5.97
C SER A 36 10.46 -11.62 5.31
N GLN A 37 10.50 -10.29 5.23
CA GLN A 37 11.65 -9.55 4.69
C GLN A 37 12.89 -9.66 5.58
N VAL A 38 12.74 -9.53 6.90
CA VAL A 38 13.85 -9.67 7.86
C VAL A 38 14.42 -11.09 7.80
N ALA A 39 13.56 -12.11 7.72
CA ALA A 39 14.00 -13.50 7.59
C ALA A 39 14.84 -13.74 6.32
N GLN A 40 14.48 -13.09 5.19
CA GLN A 40 15.25 -13.18 3.94
C GLN A 40 16.62 -12.47 4.04
N GLN A 41 16.71 -11.37 4.78
CA GLN A 41 17.98 -10.64 4.97
C GLN A 41 18.96 -11.37 5.91
N VAL A 42 18.47 -12.14 6.87
CA VAL A 42 19.32 -12.88 7.82
C VAL A 42 19.97 -14.13 7.18
N ASN A 43 19.34 -14.73 6.17
CA ASN A 43 19.90 -15.88 5.43
C ASN A 43 21.00 -15.50 4.41
N VAL A 44 21.13 -14.22 4.06
CA VAL A 44 22.20 -13.71 3.19
C VAL A 44 23.27 -13.10 4.10
N CYS A 45 24.17 -13.95 4.59
CA CYS A 45 25.16 -13.62 5.60
C CYS A 45 25.91 -12.30 5.34
N SER A 46 26.05 -11.54 6.43
CA SER A 46 27.19 -10.66 6.78
C SER A 46 27.70 -9.69 5.72
N HIS A 47 27.66 -8.39 6.07
CA HIS A 47 28.41 -7.29 5.45
C HIS A 47 27.62 -6.40 4.47
N THR A 48 26.52 -5.82 4.94
CA THR A 48 26.27 -4.36 4.94
C THR A 48 25.00 -4.12 5.74
N ARG A 49 25.06 -3.41 6.87
CA ARG A 49 23.86 -2.90 7.55
C ARG A 49 23.28 -1.73 6.76
N THR A 50 22.89 -1.97 5.52
CA THR A 50 21.99 -1.06 4.84
C THR A 50 20.62 -1.54 5.23
N THR A 51 20.12 -1.03 6.36
CA THR A 51 18.71 -1.13 6.71
C THR A 51 17.94 -0.47 5.57
N LYS A 52 17.57 -1.24 4.53
CA LYS A 52 16.54 -0.84 3.57
C LYS A 52 15.24 -0.81 4.38
N ASN A 53 15.09 0.23 5.18
CA ASN A 53 13.91 0.49 5.98
C ASN A 53 12.81 0.80 4.98
N PHE A 54 11.94 -0.17 4.73
CA PHE A 54 10.70 0.03 4.00
C PHE A 54 9.82 0.97 4.83
N ALA A 55 10.06 2.27 4.70
CA ALA A 55 9.35 3.32 5.41
C ALA A 55 7.83 3.19 5.22
N GLY A 56 7.39 2.67 4.07
CA GLY A 56 5.97 2.40 3.80
C GLY A 56 5.38 1.33 4.72
N VAL A 57 6.08 0.23 4.98
CA VAL A 57 5.54 -0.85 5.84
C VAL A 57 5.62 -0.45 7.32
N ASP A 58 6.65 0.31 7.73
CA ASP A 58 6.67 0.96 9.06
C ASP A 58 5.47 1.88 9.27
N LEU A 59 5.15 2.69 8.27
CA LEU A 59 4.01 3.60 8.29
C LEU A 59 2.68 2.81 8.37
N LEU A 60 2.53 1.72 7.61
CA LEU A 60 1.34 0.86 7.68
C LEU A 60 1.16 0.25 9.08
N ILE A 61 2.23 -0.17 9.75
CA ILE A 61 2.17 -0.66 11.14
C ILE A 61 1.74 0.47 12.08
N ALA A 62 2.34 1.65 11.96
CA ALA A 62 1.99 2.81 12.78
C ALA A 62 0.51 3.19 12.62
N VAL A 63 0.03 3.33 11.38
CA VAL A 63 -1.37 3.67 11.06
C VAL A 63 -2.32 2.58 11.54
N GLY A 64 -2.03 1.31 11.27
CA GLY A 64 -2.86 0.20 11.73
C GLY A 64 -2.96 0.15 13.26
N SER A 65 -1.87 0.43 13.97
CA SER A 65 -1.86 0.45 15.45
C SER A 65 -2.70 1.58 16.01
N LEU A 66 -2.63 2.77 15.40
CA LEU A 66 -3.42 3.92 15.77
C LEU A 66 -4.92 3.67 15.56
N ILE A 67 -5.30 3.07 14.42
CA ILE A 67 -6.69 2.68 14.13
C ILE A 67 -7.18 1.68 15.17
N MET A 68 -6.37 0.68 15.53
CA MET A 68 -6.73 -0.34 16.51
C MET A 68 -6.95 0.24 17.91
N VAL A 69 -6.09 1.16 18.35
CA VAL A 69 -6.20 1.83 19.66
C VAL A 69 -7.43 2.75 19.69
N LEU A 70 -7.62 3.59 18.66
CA LEU A 70 -8.76 4.51 18.62
C LEU A 70 -10.10 3.76 18.48
N GLY A 71 -10.14 2.67 17.71
CA GLY A 71 -11.31 1.80 17.61
C GLY A 71 -11.65 1.14 18.94
N PHE A 72 -10.65 0.65 19.70
CA PHE A 72 -10.86 0.10 21.03
C PHE A 72 -11.39 1.15 22.01
N LEU A 73 -10.79 2.34 22.04
CA LEU A 73 -11.22 3.45 22.91
C LEU A 73 -12.65 3.92 22.56
N GLY A 74 -12.99 4.00 21.27
CA GLY A 74 -14.34 4.34 20.82
C GLY A 74 -15.39 3.30 21.24
N CYS A 75 -15.11 2.02 21.00
CA CYS A 75 -16.02 0.93 21.35
C CYS A 75 -16.19 0.79 22.87
N CYS A 76 -15.08 0.75 23.64
CA CYS A 76 -15.13 0.66 25.09
C CYS A 76 -15.70 1.91 25.74
N GLY A 77 -15.43 3.10 25.18
CA GLY A 77 -15.97 4.37 25.65
C GLY A 77 -17.50 4.43 25.52
N ALA A 78 -18.04 3.95 24.40
CA ALA A 78 -19.47 3.87 24.17
C ALA A 78 -20.16 2.84 25.07
N ILE A 79 -19.56 1.64 25.25
CA ILE A 79 -20.15 0.58 26.09
C ILE A 79 -20.11 0.93 27.58
N LYS A 80 -19.00 1.49 28.06
CA LYS A 80 -18.82 1.82 29.48
C LYS A 80 -19.44 3.17 29.89
N GLU A 81 -20.05 3.89 28.95
CA GLU A 81 -20.56 5.26 29.12
C GLU A 81 -19.54 6.19 29.81
N SER A 82 -18.24 5.91 29.62
CA SER A 82 -17.17 6.55 30.35
C SER A 82 -16.74 7.81 29.62
N ARG A 83 -17.07 8.97 30.21
CA ARG A 83 -16.71 10.29 29.65
C ARG A 83 -15.21 10.43 29.42
N CYS A 84 -14.36 9.88 30.28
CA CYS A 84 -12.91 9.96 30.14
C CYS A 84 -12.42 9.22 28.88
N MET A 85 -12.89 8.00 28.62
CA MET A 85 -12.54 7.23 27.42
C MET A 85 -13.04 7.91 26.13
N LEU A 86 -14.26 8.46 26.17
CA LEU A 86 -14.83 9.17 25.02
C LEU A 86 -14.09 10.49 24.75
N LEU A 87 -13.64 11.19 25.79
CA LEU A 87 -12.80 12.39 25.66
C LEU A 87 -11.43 12.05 25.04
N LEU A 88 -10.77 10.97 25.48
CA LEU A 88 -9.51 10.52 24.89
C LEU A 88 -9.66 10.17 23.40
N PHE A 89 -10.75 9.51 23.04
CA PHE A 89 -11.09 9.25 21.63
C PHE A 89 -11.24 10.55 20.83
N PHE A 90 -12.00 11.51 21.35
CA PHE A 90 -12.20 12.81 20.70
C PHE A 90 -10.89 13.60 20.54
N ILE A 91 -10.06 13.65 21.58
CA ILE A 91 -8.73 14.29 21.53
C ILE A 91 -7.85 13.59 20.50
N GLY A 92 -7.84 12.26 20.45
CA GLY A 92 -7.09 11.49 19.45
C GLY A 92 -7.52 11.80 18.02
N LEU A 93 -8.83 11.86 17.75
CA LEU A 93 -9.35 12.26 16.44
C LEU A 93 -8.97 13.70 16.07
N LEU A 94 -9.02 14.62 17.04
CA LEU A 94 -8.65 16.02 16.83
C LEU A 94 -7.15 16.16 16.49
N LEU A 95 -6.28 15.40 17.16
CA LEU A 95 -4.85 15.37 16.84
C LEU A 95 -4.60 14.82 15.43
N ILE A 96 -5.30 13.76 15.03
CA ILE A 96 -5.21 13.22 13.66
C ILE A 96 -5.65 14.27 12.65
N LEU A 97 -6.73 14.99 12.92
CA LEU A 97 -7.22 16.05 12.03
C LEU A 97 -6.16 17.14 11.84
N ILE A 98 -5.53 17.60 12.92
CA ILE A 98 -4.45 18.58 12.86
C ILE A 98 -3.27 18.04 12.03
N LEU A 99 -2.88 16.78 12.25
CA LEU A 99 -1.81 16.14 11.48
C LEU A 99 -2.16 16.01 9.99
N GLN A 100 -3.41 15.66 9.65
CA GLN A 100 -3.87 15.58 8.26
C GLN A 100 -3.87 16.94 7.57
N VAL A 101 -4.37 17.98 8.24
CA VAL A 101 -4.35 19.35 7.70
C VAL A 101 -2.91 19.83 7.51
N THR A 102 -2.06 19.61 8.52
CA THR A 102 -0.64 19.97 8.44
C THR A 102 0.06 19.23 7.31
N GLY A 103 -0.14 17.91 7.20
CA GLY A 103 0.39 17.08 6.13
C GLY A 103 -0.12 17.49 4.75
N GLY A 104 -1.39 17.87 4.64
CA GLY A 104 -1.99 18.39 3.40
C GLY A 104 -1.39 19.73 2.98
N ILE A 105 -1.20 20.66 3.92
CA ILE A 105 -0.56 21.96 3.65
C ILE A 105 0.90 21.75 3.25
N LEU A 106 1.68 20.97 4.02
CA LEU A 106 3.07 20.66 3.70
C LEU A 106 3.17 19.95 2.35
N GLY A 107 2.29 18.98 2.08
CA GLY A 107 2.22 18.28 0.80
C GLY A 107 1.92 19.23 -0.36
N ALA A 108 1.11 20.27 -0.15
CA ALA A 108 0.81 21.29 -1.16
C ALA A 108 1.96 22.29 -1.37
N VAL A 109 2.64 22.72 -0.31
CA VAL A 109 3.76 23.67 -0.37
C VAL A 109 5.00 23.01 -0.97
N TYR A 110 5.28 21.76 -0.60
CA TYR A 110 6.48 21.04 -1.00
C TYR A 110 6.28 20.12 -2.21
N ARG A 111 5.25 20.33 -3.04
CA ARG A 111 4.93 19.48 -4.19
C ARG A 111 6.13 19.22 -5.10
N SER A 112 6.86 20.27 -5.50
CA SER A 112 8.01 20.12 -6.39
C SER A 112 9.13 19.28 -5.79
N GLN A 113 9.38 19.39 -4.48
CA GLN A 113 10.38 18.59 -3.79
C GLN A 113 9.93 17.13 -3.63
N ILE A 114 8.64 16.91 -3.37
CA ILE A 114 8.04 15.57 -3.29
C ILE A 114 8.09 14.90 -4.67
N GLU A 115 7.75 15.62 -5.75
CA GLU A 115 7.83 15.12 -7.13
C GLU A 115 9.27 14.76 -7.51
N ALA A 116 10.25 15.62 -7.19
CA ALA A 116 11.65 15.32 -7.42
C ALA A 116 12.10 14.06 -6.65
N SER A 117 11.77 13.96 -5.36
CA SER A 117 12.11 12.81 -4.53
C SER A 117 11.44 11.52 -5.02
N LEU A 118 10.16 11.62 -5.41
CA LEU A 118 9.41 10.51 -5.98
C LEU A 118 10.01 10.07 -7.32
N SER A 119 10.39 11.00 -8.19
CA SER A 119 11.02 10.69 -9.48
C SER A 119 12.35 9.95 -9.29
N LEU A 120 13.16 10.32 -8.30
CA LEU A 120 14.40 9.61 -7.96
C LEU A 120 14.13 8.19 -7.45
N ALA A 121 13.15 8.02 -6.55
CA ALA A 121 12.74 6.71 -6.05
C ALA A 121 12.16 5.80 -7.16
N LEU A 122 11.39 6.38 -8.08
CA LEU A 122 10.89 5.67 -9.26
C LEU A 122 12.03 5.27 -10.19
N GLN A 123 13.00 6.14 -10.43
CA GLN A 123 14.18 5.80 -11.23
C GLN A 123 15.02 4.68 -10.62
N GLU A 124 15.16 4.64 -9.29
CA GLU A 124 15.79 3.52 -8.59
C GLU A 124 14.99 2.21 -8.78
N SER A 125 13.67 2.30 -8.73
CA SER A 125 12.78 1.16 -9.01
C SER A 125 12.90 0.66 -10.46
N VAL A 126 13.09 1.57 -11.43
CA VAL A 126 13.39 1.22 -12.83
C VAL A 126 14.72 0.49 -12.97
N LYS A 127 15.75 0.88 -12.21
CA LYS A 127 17.02 0.11 -12.18
C LYS A 127 16.81 -1.31 -11.66
N SER A 128 15.94 -1.50 -10.66
CA SER A 128 15.57 -2.83 -10.16
C SER A 128 14.80 -3.64 -11.21
N LEU A 129 13.92 -3.01 -12.00
CA LEU A 129 13.23 -3.65 -13.13
C LEU A 129 14.20 -4.19 -14.18
N GLN A 130 15.30 -3.50 -14.44
CA GLN A 130 16.30 -3.87 -15.43
C GLN A 130 17.40 -4.79 -14.86
N SER A 131 17.45 -4.95 -13.54
CA SER A 131 18.39 -5.84 -12.86
C SER A 131 18.08 -7.31 -13.14
N SER A 132 19.11 -8.15 -13.10
CA SER A 132 19.02 -9.61 -13.23
C SER A 132 19.24 -10.35 -11.91
N THR A 133 19.19 -9.64 -10.77
CA THR A 133 19.37 -10.22 -9.44
C THR A 133 18.15 -11.04 -9.00
N GLU A 134 18.32 -12.05 -8.15
CA GLU A 134 17.19 -12.83 -7.64
C GLU A 134 16.21 -11.98 -6.80
N GLU A 135 16.74 -11.02 -6.03
CA GLU A 135 15.93 -10.06 -5.26
C GLU A 135 15.03 -9.22 -6.19
N SER A 136 15.52 -8.85 -7.39
CA SER A 136 14.74 -8.06 -8.34
C SER A 136 13.66 -8.88 -9.05
N LYS A 137 13.82 -10.20 -9.20
CA LYS A 137 12.77 -11.06 -9.79
C LYS A 137 11.49 -11.06 -8.98
N VAL A 138 11.58 -11.12 -7.64
CA VAL A 138 10.39 -11.05 -6.75
C VAL A 138 9.67 -9.71 -6.92
N PHE A 139 10.41 -8.62 -7.04
CA PHE A 139 9.85 -7.30 -7.31
C PHE A 139 9.20 -7.22 -8.69
N GLN A 140 9.87 -7.73 -9.73
CA GLN A 140 9.37 -7.78 -11.11
C GLN A 140 8.08 -8.58 -11.23
N GLU A 141 7.97 -9.76 -10.60
CA GLU A 141 6.75 -10.58 -10.59
C GLU A 141 5.56 -9.85 -9.95
N LYS A 142 5.78 -9.25 -8.78
CA LYS A 142 4.74 -8.48 -8.07
C LYS A 142 4.29 -7.27 -8.87
N LEU A 143 5.25 -6.55 -9.45
CA LEU A 143 4.97 -5.37 -10.25
C LEU A 143 4.26 -5.72 -11.56
N GLN A 144 4.66 -6.81 -12.24
CA GLN A 144 3.97 -7.31 -13.42
C GLN A 144 2.52 -7.69 -13.09
N THR A 145 2.29 -8.39 -11.98
CA THR A 145 0.94 -8.75 -11.53
C THR A 145 0.10 -7.50 -11.29
N PHE A 146 0.67 -6.50 -10.62
CA PHE A 146 0.03 -5.21 -10.38
C PHE A 146 -0.30 -4.48 -11.70
N GLN A 147 0.62 -4.45 -12.65
CA GLN A 147 0.46 -3.82 -13.95
C GLN A 147 -0.63 -4.49 -14.79
N ILE A 148 -0.70 -5.82 -14.81
CA ILE A 148 -1.76 -6.56 -15.49
C ILE A 148 -3.13 -6.31 -14.83
N MET A 149 -3.19 -6.35 -13.50
CA MET A 149 -4.43 -6.07 -12.75
C MET A 149 -4.95 -4.66 -12.97
N ASN A 150 -4.06 -3.68 -13.08
CA ASN A 150 -4.42 -2.26 -13.27
C ASN A 150 -4.39 -1.83 -14.73
N GLN A 151 -4.17 -2.76 -15.66
CA GLN A 151 -4.16 -2.51 -17.10
C GLN A 151 -3.23 -1.34 -17.49
N CYS A 152 -2.02 -1.30 -16.91
CA CYS A 152 -1.01 -0.30 -17.19
C CYS A 152 0.36 -0.95 -17.42
N CYS A 153 1.30 -0.25 -18.08
CA CYS A 153 2.64 -0.79 -18.29
C CYS A 153 3.77 0.23 -18.07
N GLY A 154 4.70 -0.08 -17.17
CA GLY A 154 5.84 0.76 -16.83
C GLY A 154 5.66 1.57 -15.54
N LEU A 155 6.63 2.44 -15.24
CA LEU A 155 6.66 3.32 -14.06
C LEU A 155 6.79 4.80 -14.44
N VAL A 156 7.83 5.14 -15.23
CA VAL A 156 8.23 6.50 -15.61
C VAL A 156 8.12 6.69 -17.12
N ASN A 157 8.74 5.80 -17.91
CA ASN A 157 8.80 5.91 -19.37
C ASN A 157 7.94 4.82 -20.06
N GLY A 158 6.94 4.32 -19.36
CA GLY A 158 6.06 3.26 -19.85
C GLY A 158 6.80 1.93 -20.07
N PRO A 159 6.50 1.17 -21.13
CA PRO A 159 7.06 -0.17 -21.34
C PRO A 159 8.59 -0.18 -21.53
N ALA A 160 9.20 0.96 -21.85
CA ALA A 160 10.65 1.10 -21.96
C ALA A 160 11.39 0.86 -20.64
N ASP A 161 10.72 1.06 -19.49
CA ASP A 161 11.32 0.88 -18.17
C ASP A 161 11.76 -0.57 -17.91
N TRP A 162 11.07 -1.54 -18.52
CA TRP A 162 11.43 -2.97 -18.44
C TRP A 162 12.75 -3.31 -19.16
N GLY A 163 13.23 -2.43 -20.05
CA GLY A 163 14.50 -2.59 -20.75
C GLY A 163 14.65 -3.96 -21.42
N LYS A 164 15.76 -4.65 -21.13
CA LYS A 164 16.05 -5.99 -21.68
C LYS A 164 15.10 -7.07 -21.18
N ASN A 165 14.53 -6.88 -19.99
CA ASN A 165 13.66 -7.86 -19.36
C ASN A 165 12.27 -7.88 -19.98
N PHE A 166 11.89 -6.87 -20.80
CA PHE A 166 10.56 -6.78 -21.45
C PHE A 166 10.13 -8.04 -22.23
N ASN A 167 11.09 -8.70 -22.87
CA ASN A 167 10.84 -9.91 -23.67
C ASN A 167 11.03 -11.21 -22.87
N THR A 168 11.42 -11.11 -21.61
CA THR A 168 11.58 -12.25 -20.70
C THR A 168 10.24 -12.55 -20.03
N ALA A 169 9.82 -13.81 -20.08
CA ALA A 169 8.66 -14.25 -19.31
C ALA A 169 9.03 -14.29 -17.82
N ILE A 170 8.28 -13.58 -17.00
CA ILE A 170 8.47 -13.50 -15.55
C ILE A 170 7.21 -14.06 -14.90
N GLY A 171 7.36 -15.05 -14.02
CA GLY A 171 6.22 -15.78 -13.44
C GLY A 171 5.36 -16.54 -14.47
N GLY A 172 5.92 -16.91 -15.62
CA GLY A 172 5.22 -17.68 -16.66
C GLY A 172 4.39 -16.85 -17.65
N ASN A 173 4.19 -15.55 -17.40
CA ASN A 173 3.46 -14.64 -18.29
C ASN A 173 4.41 -13.65 -18.94
N LYS A 174 4.05 -13.15 -20.14
CA LYS A 174 4.80 -12.06 -20.75
C LYS A 174 4.38 -10.72 -20.13
N ILE A 175 5.35 -9.82 -20.02
CA ILE A 175 5.17 -8.50 -19.39
C ILE A 175 4.07 -7.70 -20.10
N CYS A 176 3.12 -7.20 -19.29
CA CYS A 176 2.01 -6.32 -19.69
C CYS A 176 1.16 -6.82 -20.88
N GLU A 177 1.13 -8.12 -21.16
CA GLU A 177 0.40 -8.66 -22.32
C GLU A 177 -1.09 -8.36 -22.21
N CYS A 178 -1.65 -7.72 -23.23
CA CYS A 178 -3.06 -7.38 -23.29
C CYS A 178 -3.85 -8.60 -23.81
N GLU A 179 -4.78 -9.11 -23.00
CA GLU A 179 -5.56 -10.31 -23.31
C GLU A 179 -6.74 -10.02 -24.26
N VAL A 180 -7.09 -8.74 -24.46
CA VAL A 180 -8.31 -8.33 -25.17
C VAL A 180 -8.07 -8.17 -26.67
N LYS A 181 -8.55 -9.15 -27.45
CA LYS A 181 -8.87 -8.94 -28.87
C LYS A 181 -10.24 -8.22 -28.96
N ASP A 182 -10.25 -7.01 -29.51
CA ASP A 182 -11.41 -6.36 -30.14
C ASP A 182 -12.54 -5.72 -29.30
N THR A 183 -12.29 -4.95 -28.22
CA THR A 183 -13.32 -3.94 -27.80
C THR A 183 -12.87 -2.73 -26.94
N SER A 184 -11.61 -2.28 -26.99
CA SER A 184 -11.30 -0.90 -26.54
C SER A 184 -9.97 -0.42 -27.15
N PRO A 185 -9.98 0.34 -28.27
CA PRO A 185 -8.77 0.92 -28.86
C PRO A 185 -8.05 1.90 -27.92
N ASP A 186 -8.69 2.28 -26.81
CA ASP A 186 -8.16 3.20 -25.82
C ASP A 186 -7.25 2.54 -24.79
N LEU A 187 -7.27 1.21 -24.65
CA LEU A 187 -6.61 0.52 -23.53
C LEU A 187 -5.28 -0.18 -23.90
N CYS A 188 -5.12 -0.64 -25.14
CA CYS A 188 -3.94 -1.40 -25.56
C CYS A 188 -3.18 -0.68 -26.68
N THR A 189 -1.86 -0.84 -26.68
CA THR A 189 -0.94 -0.25 -27.67
C THR A 189 0.05 -1.31 -28.16
N SER A 190 0.57 -1.12 -29.37
CA SER A 190 1.61 -1.97 -29.92
C SER A 190 2.98 -1.44 -29.51
N TYR A 191 3.78 -2.28 -28.84
CA TYR A 191 5.16 -1.97 -28.48
C TYR A 191 6.05 -3.18 -28.79
N GLN A 192 7.12 -2.95 -29.56
CA GLN A 192 8.03 -4.01 -30.05
C GLN A 192 7.30 -5.21 -30.69
N GLY A 193 6.23 -4.95 -31.45
CA GLY A 193 5.46 -6.00 -32.14
C GLY A 193 4.54 -6.83 -31.24
N ARG A 194 4.34 -6.42 -29.98
CA ARG A 194 3.42 -7.05 -29.02
C ARG A 194 2.31 -6.07 -28.62
N TYR A 195 1.11 -6.59 -28.41
CA TYR A 195 0.00 -5.83 -27.83
C TYR A 195 0.12 -5.82 -26.31
N ILE A 196 0.28 -4.63 -25.73
CA ILE A 196 0.41 -4.42 -24.30
C ILE A 196 -0.60 -3.38 -23.81
N TYR A 197 -0.84 -3.36 -22.50
CA TYR A 197 -1.57 -2.26 -21.87
C TYR A 197 -0.83 -0.92 -22.03
N LYS A 198 -1.59 0.17 -22.19
CA LYS A 198 -1.05 1.53 -22.32
C LYS A 198 -0.38 2.05 -21.05
#